data_AF-A0A392M301-F1
#
_entry.id   AF-A0A392M301-F1
#
_cell.length_a   1.000
_cell.length_b   1.000
_cell.length_c   1.000
_cell.angle_alpha   90.00
_cell.angle_beta   90.00
_cell.angle_gamma   90.00
#
_symmetry.space_group_name_H-M   'P 1'
#
loop_
_entity.id
_entity.type
_entity.pdbx_description
1 polymer ?
#
loop_
_entity_poly.entity_id
_entity_poly.type
_entity_poly.pdbx_seq_one_letter_code
_entity_poly.pdbx_strand_id
1 'polypeptide(L)'
;PTQQPVSVREGNEPDIFWEVLGGKSEYPKEKEIQGFTDDPHLFALKITRGDFKVKEIYNYTQDDLITEDVLLLDCQREIYIWVGLHSVVKSKQEALNLGLKFLEMDVLVEGLSLEVPIYVVMEGYEPQFFTRFFSWDHSKANIIGNSFERKLAILKGNSRDSTPNGHKSSSIISNGRRRSSSPLPRSAGSDYRESGNRLFSSPTPVAKKLFEGSPANDSTEQTIPQSDSPATELSSSNETASFTEKDKNVDDDSLAIHPYERLRVVSPNPVTGIDLTKREAYLSNEEFHEKFGMPKSAFYKLPRWKQNKLKMSLDLF
;
A
#
# COMPACT_ATOMS: atom_id res chain seq x y z
N PRO A 1 34.56 23.20 -30.01
CA PRO A 1 33.41 23.83 -30.70
C PRO A 1 32.17 23.84 -29.79
N THR A 2 31.73 25.03 -29.39
CA THR A 2 30.50 25.21 -28.60
C THR A 2 29.30 24.99 -29.52
N GLN A 3 28.60 23.86 -29.38
CA GLN A 3 27.32 23.67 -30.06
C GLN A 3 26.31 24.64 -29.44
N GLN A 4 25.76 25.54 -30.26
CA GLN A 4 24.64 26.39 -29.86
C GLN A 4 23.33 25.77 -30.38
N PRO A 5 22.30 25.65 -29.53
CA PRO A 5 20.99 25.17 -29.96
C PRO A 5 20.32 26.21 -30.88
N VAL A 6 19.70 25.73 -31.96
CA VAL A 6 18.89 26.55 -32.87
C VAL A 6 17.43 26.40 -32.48
N SER A 7 16.73 27.51 -32.26
CA SER A 7 15.28 27.50 -31.96
C SER A 7 14.49 27.42 -33.25
N VAL A 8 13.59 26.43 -33.34
CA VAL A 8 12.73 26.18 -34.50
C VAL A 8 11.31 25.98 -33.98
N ARG A 9 10.32 26.59 -34.65
CA ARG A 9 8.91 26.37 -34.32
C ARG A 9 8.41 25.09 -34.96
N GLU A 10 7.61 24.33 -34.22
CA GLU A 10 6.95 23.13 -34.74
C GLU A 10 6.21 23.45 -36.05
N GLY A 11 6.42 22.63 -37.08
CA GLY A 11 5.91 22.80 -38.43
C GLY A 11 6.77 23.65 -39.37
N ASN A 12 7.83 24.29 -38.87
CA ASN A 12 8.81 25.06 -39.67
C ASN A 12 10.22 24.45 -39.62
N GLU A 13 10.31 23.14 -39.47
CA GLU A 13 11.59 22.45 -39.40
C GLU A 13 12.29 22.41 -40.77
N PRO A 14 13.59 22.76 -40.85
CA PRO A 14 14.34 22.73 -42.10
C PRO A 14 14.53 21.28 -42.58
N ASP A 15 14.73 21.08 -43.89
CA ASP A 15 14.85 19.72 -44.45
C ASP A 15 15.98 18.89 -43.81
N ILE A 16 17.09 19.53 -43.44
CA ILE A 16 18.21 18.87 -42.76
C ILE A 16 17.81 18.26 -41.41
N PHE A 17 16.81 18.82 -40.72
CA PHE A 17 16.28 18.24 -39.48
C PHE A 17 15.64 16.88 -39.77
N TRP A 18 14.85 16.79 -40.84
CA TRP A 18 14.19 15.56 -41.25
C TRP A 18 15.17 14.55 -41.85
N GLU A 19 16.14 14.99 -42.66
CA GLU A 19 17.17 14.11 -43.22
C GLU A 19 17.98 13.38 -42.13
N VAL A 20 18.36 14.11 -41.06
CA VAL A 20 19.07 13.53 -39.92
C VAL A 20 18.21 12.52 -39.14
N LEU A 21 16.88 12.71 -39.12
CA LEU A 21 15.93 11.79 -38.49
C LEU A 21 15.53 10.61 -39.40
N GLY A 22 16.07 10.53 -40.62
CA GLY A 22 15.74 9.46 -41.58
C GLY A 22 14.54 9.76 -42.49
N GLY A 23 14.14 11.02 -42.58
CA GLY A 23 13.03 11.51 -43.38
C GLY A 23 11.87 12.03 -42.52
N LYS A 24 10.98 12.80 -43.15
CA LYS A 24 9.77 13.32 -42.49
C LYS A 24 8.72 12.21 -42.39
N SER A 25 8.34 11.87 -41.16
CA SER A 25 7.28 10.90 -40.87
C SER A 25 6.14 11.55 -40.08
N GLU A 26 5.02 10.83 -39.97
CA GLU A 26 3.94 11.21 -39.06
C GLU A 26 4.42 11.06 -37.60
N TYR A 27 4.04 12.02 -36.78
CA TYR A 27 4.31 12.04 -35.35
C TYR A 27 3.06 12.51 -34.59
N PRO A 28 2.90 12.16 -33.30
CA PRO A 28 1.77 12.60 -32.49
C PRO A 28 1.75 14.13 -32.34
N LYS A 29 0.63 14.77 -32.71
CA LYS A 29 0.43 16.23 -32.63
C LYS A 29 -0.62 16.64 -31.59
N GLU A 30 -1.10 15.67 -30.82
CA GLU A 30 -2.12 15.90 -29.82
C GLU A 30 -1.52 16.70 -28.67
N LYS A 31 -2.19 17.79 -28.28
CA LYS A 31 -1.90 18.43 -27.01
C LYS A 31 -2.25 17.41 -25.94
N GLU A 32 -1.26 17.01 -25.13
CA GLU A 32 -1.52 16.28 -23.90
C GLU A 32 -2.42 17.18 -23.05
N ILE A 33 -3.73 16.93 -23.10
CA ILE A 33 -4.66 17.56 -22.18
C ILE A 33 -4.23 16.99 -20.83
N GLN A 34 -3.69 17.83 -19.96
CA GLN A 34 -3.45 17.49 -18.57
C GLN A 34 -4.81 17.09 -18.01
N GLY A 35 -5.13 15.80 -18.07
CA GLY A 35 -6.36 15.26 -17.52
C GLY A 35 -6.45 15.67 -16.06
N PHE A 36 -7.68 15.84 -15.56
CA PHE A 36 -7.90 15.87 -14.13
C PHE A 36 -7.22 14.62 -13.56
N THR A 37 -6.14 14.80 -12.81
CA THR A 37 -5.53 13.69 -12.07
C THR A 37 -6.54 13.33 -11.00
N ASP A 38 -7.09 12.12 -11.06
CA ASP A 38 -7.88 11.59 -9.95
C ASP A 38 -7.04 11.65 -8.66
N ASP A 39 -7.73 11.79 -7.54
CA ASP A 39 -7.05 11.78 -6.25
C ASP A 39 -6.33 10.43 -6.07
N PRO A 40 -5.14 10.41 -5.44
CA PRO A 40 -4.43 9.16 -5.20
C PRO A 40 -5.15 8.29 -4.18
N HIS A 41 -5.19 6.98 -4.39
CA HIS A 41 -5.88 6.03 -3.52
C HIS A 41 -4.88 5.21 -2.70
N LEU A 42 -5.10 5.14 -1.38
CA LEU A 42 -4.25 4.36 -0.47
C LEU A 42 -4.90 3.01 -0.15
N PHE A 43 -4.12 1.95 -0.20
CA PHE A 43 -4.57 0.59 0.10
C PHE A 43 -3.63 -0.10 1.09
N ALA A 44 -4.20 -0.84 2.04
CA ALA A 44 -3.47 -1.79 2.87
C ALA A 44 -3.42 -3.16 2.19
N LEU A 45 -2.21 -3.69 2.03
CA LEU A 45 -1.95 -5.02 1.47
C LEU A 45 -1.82 -6.03 2.61
N LYS A 46 -2.66 -7.08 2.58
CA LYS A 46 -2.65 -8.16 3.55
C LYS A 46 -2.34 -9.49 2.87
N ILE A 47 -1.36 -10.20 3.40
CA ILE A 47 -0.92 -11.50 2.89
C ILE A 47 -1.19 -12.53 3.97
N THR A 48 -2.08 -13.49 3.71
CA THR A 48 -2.42 -14.54 4.66
C THR A 48 -2.29 -15.91 3.99
N ARG A 49 -1.23 -16.66 4.31
CA ARG A 49 -1.02 -18.07 3.86
C ARG A 49 -1.39 -18.34 2.38
N GLY A 50 -0.99 -17.44 1.48
CA GLY A 50 -1.26 -17.55 0.03
C GLY A 50 -2.38 -16.64 -0.49
N ASP A 51 -3.27 -16.14 0.39
CA ASP A 51 -4.29 -15.17 0.01
C ASP A 51 -3.73 -13.75 0.02
N PHE A 52 -3.89 -13.04 -1.11
CA PHE A 52 -3.60 -11.62 -1.25
C PHE A 52 -4.90 -10.82 -1.14
N LYS A 53 -5.01 -9.97 -0.12
CA LYS A 53 -6.18 -9.11 0.11
C LYS A 53 -5.77 -7.66 0.12
N VAL A 54 -6.61 -6.82 -0.49
CA VAL A 54 -6.38 -5.39 -0.62
C VAL A 54 -7.57 -4.66 0.00
N LYS A 55 -7.29 -3.70 0.89
CA LYS A 55 -8.32 -2.89 1.55
C LYS A 55 -8.00 -1.41 1.37
N GLU A 56 -8.93 -0.66 0.80
CA GLU A 56 -8.81 0.79 0.64
C GLU A 56 -8.91 1.54 1.97
N ILE A 57 -8.13 2.60 2.10
CA ILE A 57 -8.11 3.57 3.20
C ILE A 57 -8.50 4.92 2.61
N TYR A 58 -9.70 5.39 2.96
CA TYR A 58 -10.23 6.67 2.52
C TYR A 58 -9.79 7.80 3.44
N ASN A 59 -9.67 9.03 2.90
CA ASN A 59 -9.32 10.24 3.65
C ASN A 59 -8.05 10.07 4.50
N TYR A 60 -7.05 9.41 3.92
CA TYR A 60 -5.85 9.01 4.63
C TYR A 60 -4.99 10.22 5.03
N THR A 61 -4.20 10.01 6.08
CA THR A 61 -3.24 10.93 6.63
C THR A 61 -1.90 10.21 6.87
N GLN A 62 -0.89 10.93 7.32
CA GLN A 62 0.38 10.31 7.72
C GLN A 62 0.20 9.26 8.83
N ASP A 63 -0.80 9.41 9.69
CA ASP A 63 -1.04 8.50 10.82
C ASP A 63 -1.58 7.12 10.36
N ASP A 64 -2.04 7.01 9.10
CA ASP A 64 -2.47 5.75 8.47
C ASP A 64 -1.29 4.94 7.91
N LEU A 65 -0.07 5.48 7.93
CA LEU A 65 1.16 4.75 7.62
C LEU A 65 1.58 3.86 8.80
N ILE A 66 0.85 2.76 8.96
CA ILE A 66 1.04 1.80 10.06
C ILE A 66 2.32 0.99 9.86
N THR A 67 3.24 1.05 10.83
CA THR A 67 4.60 0.47 10.74
C THR A 67 4.63 -1.04 10.53
N GLU A 68 3.55 -1.73 10.89
CA GLU A 68 3.35 -3.16 10.83
C GLU A 68 2.77 -3.62 9.47
N ASP A 69 2.33 -2.68 8.64
CA ASP A 69 1.64 -2.96 7.38
C ASP A 69 2.52 -2.64 6.15
N VAL A 70 2.10 -3.18 5.01
CA VAL A 70 2.58 -2.79 3.68
C VAL A 70 1.44 -2.09 2.98
N LEU A 71 1.69 -0.88 2.49
CA LEU A 71 0.68 -0.02 1.89
C LEU A 71 1.01 0.23 0.42
N LEU A 72 -0.02 0.43 -0.39
CA LEU A 72 0.07 0.78 -1.80
C LEU A 72 -0.64 2.11 -2.02
N LEU A 73 0.05 3.08 -2.60
CA LEU A 73 -0.53 4.34 -3.03
C LEU A 73 -0.61 4.35 -4.56
N ASP A 74 -1.83 4.32 -5.09
CA ASP A 74 -2.13 4.36 -6.51
C ASP A 74 -2.36 5.81 -6.96
N CYS A 75 -1.49 6.32 -7.83
CA CYS A 75 -1.59 7.65 -8.43
C CYS A 75 -1.93 7.58 -9.93
N GLN A 76 -2.53 6.48 -10.38
CA GLN A 76 -2.91 6.11 -11.76
C GLN A 76 -1.74 5.98 -12.75
N ARG A 77 -0.86 6.99 -12.83
CA ARG A 77 0.34 7.00 -13.69
C ARG A 77 1.55 6.33 -13.05
N GLU A 78 1.56 6.19 -11.74
CA GLU A 78 2.62 5.59 -10.94
C GLU A 78 2.02 5.00 -9.67
N ILE A 79 2.66 3.95 -9.14
CA ILE A 79 2.28 3.37 -7.85
C ILE A 79 3.45 3.32 -6.89
N TYR A 80 3.17 3.51 -5.61
CA TYR A 80 4.16 3.45 -4.54
C TYR A 80 3.83 2.33 -3.57
N ILE A 81 4.79 1.46 -3.29
CA ILE A 81 4.70 0.44 -2.25
C ILE A 81 5.46 0.94 -1.04
N TRP A 82 4.74 1.40 -0.02
CA TRP A 82 5.32 1.81 1.25
C TRP A 82 5.42 0.58 2.18
N VAL A 83 6.62 0.32 2.68
CA VAL A 83 6.93 -0.85 3.51
C VAL A 83 7.24 -0.39 4.93
N GLY A 84 6.35 -0.74 5.85
CA GLY A 84 6.51 -0.48 7.27
C GLY A 84 7.70 -1.24 7.87
N LEU A 85 8.42 -0.59 8.77
CA LEU A 85 9.63 -1.10 9.43
C LEU A 85 9.36 -2.38 10.23
N HIS A 86 8.15 -2.55 10.76
CA HIS A 86 7.71 -3.71 11.53
C HIS A 86 6.84 -4.67 10.72
N SER A 87 6.64 -4.42 9.41
CA SER A 87 5.84 -5.30 8.57
C SER A 87 6.48 -6.66 8.33
N VAL A 88 5.69 -7.62 7.85
CA VAL A 88 6.18 -8.98 7.51
C VAL A 88 7.19 -8.92 6.36
N VAL A 89 7.03 -7.96 5.45
CA VAL A 89 7.87 -7.79 4.26
C VAL A 89 9.11 -6.98 4.61
N LYS A 90 10.29 -7.56 4.42
CA LYS A 90 11.57 -6.86 4.66
C LYS A 90 12.37 -6.62 3.38
N SER A 91 12.06 -7.35 2.30
CA SER A 91 12.80 -7.28 1.04
C SER A 91 12.11 -6.35 0.05
N LYS A 92 12.90 -5.50 -0.62
CA LYS A 92 12.40 -4.66 -1.72
C LYS A 92 11.83 -5.48 -2.87
N GLN A 93 12.39 -6.66 -3.14
CA GLN A 93 11.89 -7.55 -4.20
C GLN A 93 10.51 -8.10 -3.87
N GLU A 94 10.27 -8.46 -2.61
CA GLU A 94 8.97 -8.94 -2.17
C GLU A 94 7.92 -7.83 -2.22
N ALA A 95 8.27 -6.62 -1.80
CA ALA A 95 7.42 -5.44 -1.93
C ALA A 95 7.07 -5.15 -3.41
N LEU A 96 8.06 -5.21 -4.31
CA LEU A 96 7.85 -5.05 -5.74
C LEU A 96 6.90 -6.12 -6.30
N ASN A 97 7.08 -7.39 -5.91
CA ASN A 97 6.20 -8.47 -6.34
C ASN A 97 4.75 -8.26 -5.87
N LEU A 98 4.52 -7.62 -4.72
CA LEU A 98 3.18 -7.26 -4.26
C LEU A 98 2.56 -6.16 -5.11
N GLY A 99 3.33 -5.16 -5.51
CA GLY A 99 2.90 -4.15 -6.47
C GLY A 99 2.52 -4.77 -7.82
N LEU A 100 3.34 -5.71 -8.32
CA LEU A 100 3.02 -6.45 -9.55
C LEU A 100 1.73 -7.27 -9.43
N LYS A 101 1.52 -7.97 -8.31
CA LYS A 101 0.27 -8.71 -8.06
C LYS A 101 -0.95 -7.80 -8.02
N PHE A 102 -0.81 -6.60 -7.46
CA PHE A 102 -1.88 -5.60 -7.48
C PHE A 102 -2.19 -5.16 -8.91
N LEU A 103 -1.17 -4.83 -9.71
CA LEU A 103 -1.36 -4.47 -11.11
C LEU A 103 -1.97 -5.61 -11.93
N GLU A 104 -1.52 -6.86 -11.74
CA GLU A 104 -2.11 -8.02 -12.44
C GLU A 104 -3.61 -8.15 -12.14
N MET A 105 -4.00 -7.96 -10.88
CA MET A 105 -5.40 -7.96 -10.47
C MET A 105 -6.20 -6.81 -11.09
N ASP A 106 -5.57 -5.66 -11.31
CA ASP A 106 -6.18 -4.50 -11.95
C ASP A 106 -6.29 -4.65 -13.48
N VAL A 107 -5.22 -5.15 -14.12
CA VAL A 107 -5.12 -5.42 -15.55
C VAL A 107 -6.09 -6.52 -15.99
N LEU A 108 -6.23 -7.60 -15.23
CA LEU A 108 -7.21 -8.66 -15.52
C LEU A 108 -8.65 -8.15 -15.52
N VAL A 109 -8.91 -7.01 -14.88
CA VAL A 109 -10.25 -6.47 -14.67
C VAL A 109 -10.55 -5.29 -15.59
N GLU A 110 -9.58 -4.38 -15.81
CA GLU A 110 -9.76 -3.15 -16.60
C GLU A 110 -8.97 -3.13 -17.92
N GLY A 111 -8.16 -4.16 -18.21
CA GLY A 111 -7.39 -4.22 -19.45
C GLY A 111 -6.29 -3.16 -19.56
N LEU A 112 -5.81 -2.65 -18.43
CA LEU A 112 -4.77 -1.61 -18.37
C LEU A 112 -3.39 -2.14 -18.80
N SER A 113 -2.47 -1.21 -19.09
CA SER A 113 -1.08 -1.54 -19.44
C SER A 113 -0.23 -1.80 -18.19
N LEU A 114 0.63 -2.83 -18.23
CA LEU A 114 1.60 -3.18 -17.18
C LEU A 114 2.80 -2.20 -17.09
N GLU A 115 2.77 -1.11 -17.84
CA GLU A 115 3.88 -0.16 -17.99
C GLU A 115 3.94 0.90 -16.87
N VAL A 116 3.04 0.83 -15.89
CA VAL A 116 2.98 1.74 -14.74
C VAL A 116 4.24 1.58 -13.87
N PRO A 117 5.02 2.66 -13.64
CA PRO A 117 6.18 2.63 -12.75
C PRO A 117 5.80 2.27 -11.31
N ILE A 118 6.58 1.37 -10.71
CA ILE A 118 6.44 0.94 -9.31
C ILE A 118 7.63 1.44 -8.50
N TYR A 119 7.36 2.21 -7.45
CA TYR A 119 8.37 2.71 -6.52
C TYR A 119 8.25 2.01 -5.17
N VAL A 120 9.33 1.40 -4.69
CA VAL A 120 9.38 0.83 -3.33
C VAL A 120 9.93 1.87 -2.36
N VAL A 121 9.10 2.28 -1.40
CA VAL A 121 9.41 3.27 -0.36
C VAL A 121 9.54 2.55 0.97
N MET A 122 10.67 2.74 1.65
CA MET A 122 10.88 2.16 2.99
C MET A 122 10.53 3.20 4.04
N GLU A 123 9.89 2.76 5.12
CA GLU A 123 9.60 3.62 6.27
C GLU A 123 10.88 4.30 6.82
N GLY A 124 10.78 5.59 7.10
CA GLY A 124 11.88 6.43 7.59
C GLY A 124 12.83 6.94 6.50
N TYR A 125 12.66 6.48 5.26
CA TYR A 125 13.41 6.91 4.08
C TYR A 125 12.47 7.41 2.97
N GLU A 126 11.35 8.04 3.35
CA GLU A 126 10.34 8.50 2.43
C GLU A 126 10.86 9.68 1.57
N PRO A 127 10.86 9.54 0.23
CA PRO A 127 11.26 10.62 -0.65
C PRO A 127 10.17 11.70 -0.75
N GLN A 128 10.57 12.92 -1.09
CA GLN A 128 9.67 14.08 -1.20
C GLN A 128 8.51 13.87 -2.20
N PHE A 129 8.76 13.14 -3.29
CA PHE A 129 7.72 12.82 -4.28
C PHE A 129 6.64 11.87 -3.75
N PHE A 130 6.91 11.13 -2.67
CA PHE A 130 5.93 10.30 -1.96
C PHE A 130 5.23 11.08 -0.85
N THR A 131 5.98 11.80 -0.01
CA THR A 131 5.39 12.52 1.14
C THR A 131 4.42 13.62 0.74
N ARG A 132 4.52 14.14 -0.50
CA ARG A 132 3.61 15.16 -1.04
C ARG A 132 2.13 14.77 -1.06
N PHE A 133 1.83 13.47 -1.04
CA PHE A 133 0.46 12.96 -1.04
C PHE A 133 -0.18 12.96 0.35
N PHE A 134 0.57 13.30 1.39
CA PHE A 134 0.11 13.31 2.77
C PHE A 134 0.28 14.71 3.36
N SER A 135 -0.55 15.04 4.36
CA SER A 135 -0.27 16.15 5.27
C SER A 135 0.89 15.78 6.20
N TRP A 136 2.12 15.86 5.67
CA TRP A 136 3.32 15.29 6.29
C TRP A 136 3.87 16.13 7.43
N ASP A 137 4.05 15.52 8.60
CA ASP A 137 4.72 16.06 9.77
C ASP A 137 6.06 15.34 10.00
N HIS A 138 7.16 16.07 9.79
CA HIS A 138 8.52 15.56 9.98
C HIS A 138 8.85 15.19 11.44
N SER A 139 8.13 15.76 12.41
CA SER A 139 8.33 15.42 13.82
C SER A 139 7.86 14.00 14.15
N LYS A 140 6.84 13.51 13.43
CA LYS A 140 6.29 12.15 13.58
C LYS A 140 7.14 11.09 12.89
N ALA A 141 7.80 11.45 11.78
CA ALA A 141 8.60 10.51 10.98
C ALA A 141 9.79 9.89 11.75
N ASN A 142 10.30 10.60 12.77
CA ASN A 142 11.47 10.19 13.55
C ASN A 142 11.12 9.47 14.86
N ILE A 143 9.84 9.22 15.13
CA ILE A 143 9.43 8.55 16.37
C ILE A 143 9.69 7.06 16.23
N ILE A 144 10.53 6.53 17.11
CA ILE A 144 10.92 5.11 17.12
C ILE A 144 9.84 4.30 17.84
N GLY A 145 9.61 3.07 17.37
CA GLY A 145 8.71 2.10 17.99
C GLY A 145 7.65 1.59 17.02
N ASN A 146 6.82 0.68 17.53
CA ASN A 146 5.63 0.18 16.84
C ASN A 146 4.53 1.27 16.77
N SER A 147 3.45 1.06 16.01
CA SER A 147 2.41 2.07 15.81
C SER A 147 1.78 2.54 17.14
N PHE A 148 1.57 1.62 18.08
CA PHE A 148 1.03 1.93 19.41
C PHE A 148 1.99 2.81 20.24
N GLU A 149 3.27 2.46 20.27
CA GLU A 149 4.32 3.21 20.97
C GLU A 149 4.46 4.62 20.42
N ARG A 150 4.42 4.78 19.08
CA ARG A 150 4.45 6.10 18.44
C ARG A 150 3.26 6.95 18.81
N LYS A 151 2.06 6.37 18.74
CA LYS A 151 0.82 7.07 19.13
C LYS A 151 0.87 7.49 20.60
N LEU A 152 1.37 6.62 21.47
CA LEU A 152 1.56 6.93 22.88
C LEU A 152 2.61 8.03 23.11
N ALA A 153 3.70 8.04 22.34
CA ALA A 153 4.73 9.06 22.42
C ALA A 153 4.20 10.45 22.01
N ILE A 154 3.40 10.54 20.93
CA ILE A 154 2.75 11.79 20.50
C ILE A 154 1.82 12.32 21.59
N LEU A 155 0.97 11.46 22.17
CA LEU A 155 0.05 11.86 23.23
C LEU A 155 0.78 12.34 24.50
N LYS A 156 1.91 11.71 24.85
CA LYS A 156 2.73 12.13 26.00
C LYS A 156 3.53 13.41 25.73
N GLY A 157 4.01 13.61 24.50
CA GLY A 157 4.75 14.81 24.08
C GLY A 157 3.88 16.08 24.10
N ASN A 158 2.60 15.94 23.80
CA ASN A 158 1.62 17.03 23.84
C ASN A 158 1.15 17.38 25.27
N SER A 159 1.61 16.64 26.29
CA SER A 159 1.26 16.87 27.70
C SER A 159 2.29 17.73 28.45
N ARG A 160 3.11 18.52 27.74
CA ARG A 160 4.07 19.44 28.36
C ARG A 160 3.58 20.88 28.56
N ASP A 161 2.43 21.25 28.02
CA ASP A 161 1.82 22.57 28.24
C ASP A 161 0.37 22.47 28.75
N SER A 162 0.20 21.88 29.93
CA SER A 162 -1.02 22.04 30.74
C SER A 162 -0.70 21.73 32.21
N THR A 163 -0.01 22.66 32.87
CA THR A 163 -0.18 22.78 34.33
C THR A 163 -1.46 23.55 34.58
N PRO A 164 -2.39 22.94 35.33
CA PRO A 164 -2.73 23.55 36.59
C PRO A 164 -2.60 22.54 37.74
N ASN A 165 -2.17 23.07 38.88
CA ASN A 165 -2.07 22.42 40.19
C ASN A 165 -3.18 21.39 40.46
N GLY A 166 -2.81 20.19 40.92
CA GLY A 166 -3.76 19.19 41.37
C GLY A 166 -3.12 18.00 42.08
N HIS A 167 -2.78 18.20 43.35
CA HIS A 167 -2.64 17.22 44.44
C HIS A 167 -2.00 15.85 44.17
N LYS A 168 -0.76 15.72 44.67
CA LYS A 168 -0.14 14.45 45.03
C LYS A 168 -0.96 13.75 46.12
N SER A 169 -1.39 12.52 45.88
CA SER A 169 -1.85 11.62 46.95
C SER A 169 -0.77 10.59 47.24
N SER A 170 -0.11 10.75 48.39
CA SER A 170 0.78 9.76 48.97
C SER A 170 0.03 8.79 49.89
N SER A 171 0.60 7.59 49.99
CA SER A 171 0.60 6.63 51.12
C SER A 171 -0.66 5.84 51.45
N ILE A 172 -0.52 4.50 51.42
CA ILE A 172 -0.77 3.62 52.60
C ILE A 172 0.37 2.58 52.71
N ILE A 173 0.90 2.42 53.92
CA ILE A 173 1.96 1.51 54.36
C ILE A 173 1.32 0.30 55.08
N SER A 174 1.85 -0.91 54.90
CA SER A 174 2.01 -1.99 55.90
C SER A 174 2.68 -3.18 55.17
N ASN A 175 3.69 -3.92 55.64
CA ASN A 175 4.17 -4.28 56.97
C ASN A 175 5.70 -4.34 57.00
N GLY A 176 6.29 -4.06 58.17
CA GLY A 176 7.73 -4.10 58.40
C GLY A 176 8.26 -5.46 58.85
N ARG A 177 9.56 -5.69 58.60
CA ARG A 177 10.50 -6.14 59.63
C ARG A 177 11.93 -5.79 59.21
N ARG A 178 12.58 -4.96 60.03
CA ARG A 178 13.99 -4.56 59.92
C ARG A 178 14.90 -5.69 60.41
N ARG A 179 16.04 -5.88 59.74
CA ARG A 179 17.35 -5.99 60.41
C ARG A 179 18.45 -5.49 59.47
N SER A 180 19.34 -4.72 60.08
CA SER A 180 20.38 -3.84 59.55
C SER A 180 21.74 -4.52 59.47
N SER A 181 22.60 -4.12 58.53
CA SER A 181 24.04 -3.89 58.74
C SER A 181 24.70 -3.18 57.55
N SER A 182 25.68 -2.37 57.91
CA SER A 182 26.30 -1.20 57.26
C SER A 182 27.36 -1.53 56.17
N PRO A 183 28.01 -0.52 55.54
CA PRO A 183 28.55 -0.59 54.16
C PRO A 183 30.10 -0.52 54.00
N LEU A 184 30.53 -0.62 52.72
CA LEU A 184 31.81 -0.17 52.07
C LEU A 184 33.08 -1.05 52.28
N PRO A 185 34.10 -1.03 51.36
CA PRO A 185 34.60 0.13 50.61
C PRO A 185 34.98 -0.02 49.12
N ARG A 186 35.27 1.15 48.55
CA ARG A 186 35.85 1.46 47.22
C ARG A 186 37.30 0.98 47.11
N SER A 187 37.74 0.68 45.87
CA SER A 187 39.10 1.00 45.40
C SER A 187 39.16 1.06 43.86
N ALA A 188 39.94 2.04 43.37
CA ALA A 188 40.63 2.21 42.08
C ALA A 188 39.86 1.93 40.77
N GLY A 189 39.78 2.82 39.78
CA GLY A 189 40.80 3.76 39.31
C GLY A 189 41.37 3.24 37.98
N SER A 190 40.91 3.80 36.85
CA SER A 190 41.63 3.76 35.57
C SER A 190 40.94 4.72 34.58
N ASP A 191 41.53 5.90 34.46
CA ASP A 191 41.33 6.81 33.34
C ASP A 191 41.73 6.14 32.02
N TYR A 192 40.85 6.19 31.02
CA TYR A 192 41.27 6.22 29.62
C TYR A 192 40.43 7.28 28.90
N ARG A 193 41.08 8.43 28.70
CA ARG A 193 40.72 9.40 27.66
C ARG A 193 41.25 8.85 26.34
N GLU A 194 40.41 8.76 25.32
CA GLU A 194 40.89 9.00 23.96
C GLU A 194 39.78 9.64 23.11
N SER A 195 40.10 10.83 22.61
CA SER A 195 39.36 11.56 21.60
C SER A 195 39.64 10.96 20.23
N GLY A 196 38.59 10.82 19.42
CA GLY A 196 38.71 10.41 18.02
C GLY A 196 37.58 10.96 17.17
N ASN A 197 37.67 12.24 16.80
CA ASN A 197 36.94 12.79 15.66
C ASN A 197 37.30 12.01 14.39
N ARG A 198 36.34 11.36 13.74
CA ARG A 198 36.37 11.08 12.29
C ARG A 198 34.97 11.17 11.69
N LEU A 199 34.73 12.32 11.05
CA LEU A 199 33.94 12.44 9.82
C LEU A 199 34.45 11.42 8.80
N PHE A 200 33.59 10.65 8.14
CA PHE A 200 33.70 10.14 6.75
C PHE A 200 32.36 9.45 6.43
N SER A 201 31.50 10.06 5.62
CA SER A 201 31.46 9.98 4.15
C SER A 201 30.80 8.69 3.64
N SER A 202 29.66 8.92 2.98
CA SER A 202 28.88 8.01 2.15
C SER A 202 29.70 7.34 1.04
N PRO A 203 29.26 6.17 0.54
CA PRO A 203 29.51 5.77 -0.83
C PRO A 203 28.22 5.69 -1.65
N THR A 204 28.20 6.43 -2.76
CA THR A 204 27.29 6.26 -3.90
C THR A 204 27.57 4.94 -4.66
N PRO A 205 26.60 4.44 -5.43
CA PRO A 205 26.60 3.07 -5.96
C PRO A 205 27.39 2.95 -7.28
N VAL A 206 28.01 1.79 -7.49
CA VAL A 206 28.66 1.41 -8.76
C VAL A 206 27.67 0.64 -9.62
N ALA A 207 27.41 1.17 -10.81
CA ALA A 207 26.71 0.50 -11.90
C ALA A 207 27.66 -0.44 -12.66
N LYS A 208 27.19 -1.64 -13.02
CA LYS A 208 27.69 -2.40 -14.18
C LYS A 208 26.55 -3.11 -14.92
N LYS A 209 26.71 -3.05 -16.24
CA LYS A 209 25.83 -3.34 -17.38
C LYS A 209 25.53 -4.83 -17.61
N LEU A 210 24.37 -5.05 -18.25
CA LEU A 210 23.93 -6.16 -19.13
C LEU A 210 24.92 -6.35 -20.31
N PHE A 211 25.18 -7.48 -21.00
CA PHE A 211 24.45 -8.68 -21.47
C PHE A 211 25.48 -9.77 -21.92
N GLU A 212 24.98 -10.91 -22.45
CA GLU A 212 25.63 -12.07 -23.17
C GLU A 212 26.06 -13.25 -22.28
N GLY A 213 25.73 -14.53 -22.53
CA GLY A 213 24.95 -15.24 -23.56
C GLY A 213 25.04 -16.76 -23.28
N SER A 214 23.96 -17.52 -23.53
CA SER A 214 23.94 -19.02 -23.55
C SER A 214 24.50 -19.54 -24.90
N PRO A 215 24.58 -20.87 -25.23
CA PRO A 215 24.09 -22.08 -24.54
C PRO A 215 25.02 -23.32 -24.60
N ALA A 216 24.66 -24.42 -23.89
CA ALA A 216 24.49 -25.80 -24.44
C ALA A 216 24.51 -26.91 -23.36
N ASN A 217 23.49 -27.79 -23.44
CA ASN A 217 23.38 -29.23 -23.13
C ASN A 217 24.36 -29.90 -22.15
N ASP A 218 23.82 -30.67 -21.18
CA ASP A 218 23.80 -32.14 -21.27
C ASP A 218 22.82 -32.78 -20.25
N SER A 219 22.40 -33.98 -20.58
CA SER A 219 21.33 -34.81 -20.02
C SER A 219 21.87 -35.74 -18.94
N THR A 220 21.05 -36.15 -17.95
CA THR A 220 20.77 -37.57 -17.59
C THR A 220 20.02 -37.72 -16.26
N GLU A 221 18.82 -38.28 -16.42
CA GLU A 221 18.03 -39.20 -15.58
C GLU A 221 18.73 -39.90 -14.39
N GLN A 222 18.09 -39.98 -13.21
CA GLN A 222 17.69 -41.26 -12.56
C GLN A 222 17.17 -41.14 -11.09
N THR A 223 15.93 -41.63 -10.92
CA THR A 223 15.48 -42.63 -9.92
C THR A 223 15.18 -42.23 -8.45
N ILE A 224 13.90 -42.44 -8.09
CA ILE A 224 13.28 -42.47 -6.74
C ILE A 224 13.60 -43.81 -6.04
N PRO A 225 13.62 -43.87 -4.69
CA PRO A 225 12.59 -44.68 -4.04
C PRO A 225 11.95 -44.03 -2.79
N GLN A 226 10.67 -44.34 -2.59
CA GLN A 226 9.86 -44.08 -1.41
C GLN A 226 10.27 -44.96 -0.21
N SER A 227 9.99 -44.52 1.02
CA SER A 227 9.54 -45.41 2.11
C SER A 227 8.84 -44.64 3.25
N ASP A 228 7.98 -45.37 3.94
CA ASP A 228 6.83 -45.01 4.79
C ASP A 228 7.08 -44.37 6.17
N SER A 229 6.15 -43.48 6.57
CA SER A 229 5.35 -43.34 7.83
C SER A 229 5.69 -44.20 9.09
N PRO A 230 5.38 -43.77 10.36
CA PRO A 230 4.01 -43.39 10.77
C PRO A 230 3.77 -42.36 11.90
N ALA A 231 2.50 -41.92 11.90
CA ALA A 231 1.60 -41.28 12.88
C ALA A 231 2.01 -40.98 14.34
N THR A 232 1.53 -39.85 14.86
CA THR A 232 0.89 -39.75 16.20
C THR A 232 -0.12 -38.58 16.20
N GLU A 233 -1.38 -38.91 16.48
CA GLU A 233 -2.46 -37.97 16.75
C GLU A 233 -2.34 -37.36 18.16
N LEU A 234 -2.84 -36.15 18.36
CA LEU A 234 -3.58 -35.77 19.58
C LEU A 234 -4.38 -34.49 19.33
N SER A 235 -5.68 -34.66 19.50
CA SER A 235 -6.76 -33.68 19.46
C SER A 235 -6.86 -32.91 20.80
N SER A 236 -7.14 -31.61 20.74
CA SER A 236 -7.93 -30.95 21.79
C SER A 236 -8.61 -29.69 21.24
N SER A 237 -9.94 -29.76 21.20
CA SER A 237 -10.88 -28.70 20.84
C SER A 237 -11.17 -27.81 22.05
N ASN A 238 -11.33 -26.50 21.82
CA ASN A 238 -12.49 -25.66 22.19
C ASN A 238 -12.11 -24.18 22.02
N GLU A 239 -12.61 -23.50 21.00
CA GLU A 239 -13.90 -22.79 20.89
C GLU A 239 -13.62 -21.28 20.83
N THR A 240 -13.64 -20.74 19.60
CA THR A 240 -13.82 -19.30 19.37
C THR A 240 -15.15 -19.14 18.65
N ALA A 241 -16.01 -18.32 19.23
CA ALA A 241 -17.38 -18.08 18.82
C ALA A 241 -17.48 -17.79 17.32
N SER A 242 -18.13 -18.72 16.63
CA SER A 242 -18.66 -18.61 15.30
C SER A 242 -19.84 -17.63 15.29
N PHE A 243 -19.72 -16.56 14.50
CA PHE A 243 -20.88 -15.98 13.84
C PHE A 243 -20.91 -16.56 12.42
N THR A 244 -21.68 -17.64 12.27
CA THR A 244 -22.06 -18.18 10.96
C THR A 244 -23.22 -17.37 10.40
N GLU A 245 -22.99 -16.70 9.28
CA GLU A 245 -24.00 -16.57 8.22
C GLU A 245 -23.37 -17.23 6.98
N LYS A 246 -23.47 -18.54 6.87
CA LYS A 246 -24.52 -19.25 6.13
C LYS A 246 -24.56 -18.80 4.66
N ASP A 247 -23.71 -19.47 3.89
CA ASP A 247 -23.88 -19.68 2.45
C ASP A 247 -25.36 -19.90 2.14
N LYS A 248 -25.93 -18.94 1.43
CA LYS A 248 -27.03 -19.16 0.52
C LYS A 248 -26.63 -18.50 -0.78
N ASN A 249 -26.49 -19.31 -1.82
CA ASN A 249 -26.86 -18.91 -3.16
C ASN A 249 -28.28 -18.33 -3.05
N VAL A 250 -28.39 -17.00 -3.04
CA VAL A 250 -29.68 -16.31 -3.10
C VAL A 250 -29.91 -16.04 -4.57
N ASP A 251 -30.99 -16.61 -5.09
CA ASP A 251 -31.50 -16.39 -6.43
C ASP A 251 -31.54 -14.89 -6.75
N ASP A 252 -30.70 -14.48 -7.72
CA ASP A 252 -30.57 -13.13 -8.27
C ASP A 252 -31.84 -12.68 -9.03
N ASP A 253 -32.86 -13.54 -9.11
CA ASP A 253 -34.02 -13.39 -10.00
C ASP A 253 -35.29 -12.84 -9.32
N SER A 254 -35.23 -12.42 -8.04
CA SER A 254 -36.41 -11.91 -7.31
C SER A 254 -36.29 -10.48 -6.76
N LEU A 255 -35.18 -9.78 -7.02
CA LEU A 255 -35.05 -8.37 -6.62
C LEU A 255 -35.80 -7.46 -7.60
N ALA A 256 -36.49 -6.45 -7.06
CA ALA A 256 -37.19 -5.47 -7.87
C ALA A 256 -36.19 -4.68 -8.72
N ILE A 257 -36.29 -4.82 -10.04
CA ILE A 257 -35.41 -4.11 -10.98
C ILE A 257 -35.86 -2.65 -11.10
N HIS A 258 -34.91 -1.73 -11.00
CA HIS A 258 -35.13 -0.30 -11.13
C HIS A 258 -34.14 0.34 -12.11
N PRO A 259 -34.56 1.36 -12.89
CA PRO A 259 -33.65 2.10 -13.76
C PRO A 259 -32.54 2.80 -12.98
N TYR A 260 -31.37 2.89 -13.59
CA TYR A 260 -30.15 3.51 -13.07
C TYR A 260 -30.40 4.92 -12.53
N GLU A 261 -31.17 5.76 -13.24
CA GLU A 261 -31.43 7.14 -12.84
C GLU A 261 -32.10 7.26 -11.47
N ARG A 262 -32.84 6.23 -11.03
CA ARG A 262 -33.51 6.20 -9.73
C ARG A 262 -32.66 5.60 -8.61
N LEU A 263 -31.58 4.91 -8.97
CA LEU A 263 -30.66 4.26 -8.05
C LEU A 263 -29.45 5.16 -7.71
N ARG A 264 -29.19 6.21 -8.48
CA ARG A 264 -28.13 7.18 -8.16
C ARG A 264 -28.39 7.88 -6.83
N VAL A 265 -27.34 8.13 -6.05
CA VAL A 265 -27.35 8.89 -4.79
C VAL A 265 -27.96 10.28 -4.99
N VAL A 266 -27.68 10.91 -6.12
CA VAL A 266 -28.16 12.25 -6.49
C VAL A 266 -29.46 12.25 -7.32
N SER A 267 -30.21 11.15 -7.32
CA SER A 267 -31.45 11.04 -8.11
C SER A 267 -32.51 12.05 -7.68
N PRO A 268 -33.20 12.73 -8.62
CA PRO A 268 -34.36 13.57 -8.31
C PRO A 268 -35.60 12.75 -7.91
N ASN A 269 -35.62 11.43 -8.15
CA ASN A 269 -36.71 10.53 -7.78
C ASN A 269 -36.17 9.18 -7.28
N PRO A 270 -35.57 9.16 -6.06
CA PRO A 270 -34.92 7.97 -5.53
C PRO A 270 -35.92 6.86 -5.23
N VAL A 271 -35.50 5.61 -5.40
CA VAL A 271 -36.31 4.45 -4.99
C VAL A 271 -36.29 4.31 -3.46
N THR A 272 -37.46 4.12 -2.85
CA THR A 272 -37.61 3.88 -1.41
C THR A 272 -37.72 2.40 -1.09
N GLY A 273 -37.09 1.94 -0.01
CA GLY A 273 -37.20 0.55 0.47
C GLY A 273 -36.19 -0.43 -0.14
N ILE A 274 -35.14 0.08 -0.80
CA ILE A 274 -34.01 -0.71 -1.30
C ILE A 274 -32.82 -0.64 -0.34
N ASP A 275 -31.94 -1.64 -0.41
CA ASP A 275 -30.65 -1.63 0.27
C ASP A 275 -29.71 -0.64 -0.42
N LEU A 276 -29.52 0.53 0.20
CA LEU A 276 -28.64 1.59 -0.27
C LEU A 276 -27.17 1.16 -0.35
N THR A 277 -26.76 0.10 0.37
CA THR A 277 -25.40 -0.42 0.28
C THR A 277 -25.19 -1.33 -0.92
N LYS A 278 -26.27 -1.74 -1.60
CA LYS A 278 -26.29 -2.66 -2.74
C LYS A 278 -27.16 -2.14 -3.88
N ARG A 279 -27.11 -0.84 -4.17
CA ARG A 279 -27.93 -0.23 -5.24
C ARG A 279 -27.73 -0.91 -6.59
N GLU A 280 -26.52 -1.39 -6.86
CA GLU A 280 -26.15 -2.15 -8.06
C GLU A 280 -26.90 -3.48 -8.22
N ALA A 281 -27.37 -4.08 -7.13
CA ALA A 281 -28.12 -5.34 -7.18
C ALA A 281 -29.52 -5.15 -7.79
N TYR A 282 -30.06 -3.94 -7.75
CA TYR A 282 -31.38 -3.58 -8.28
C TYR A 282 -31.36 -3.16 -9.75
N LEU A 283 -30.20 -3.16 -10.40
CA LEU A 283 -30.11 -2.94 -11.85
C LEU A 283 -30.50 -4.20 -12.61
N SER A 284 -31.08 -4.03 -13.80
CA SER A 284 -31.27 -5.14 -14.74
C SER A 284 -29.91 -5.67 -15.20
N ASN A 285 -29.83 -6.92 -15.67
CA ASN A 285 -28.56 -7.47 -16.17
C ASN A 285 -28.04 -6.72 -17.40
N GLU A 286 -28.93 -6.23 -18.26
CA GLU A 286 -28.58 -5.44 -19.45
C GLU A 286 -28.02 -4.06 -19.06
N GLU A 287 -28.72 -3.35 -18.17
CA GLU A 287 -28.32 -2.03 -17.73
C GLU A 287 -27.08 -2.06 -16.83
N PHE A 288 -26.93 -3.11 -16.02
CA PHE A 288 -25.72 -3.37 -15.27
C PHE A 288 -24.53 -3.53 -16.23
N HIS A 289 -24.68 -4.34 -17.29
CA HIS A 289 -23.62 -4.51 -18.29
C HIS A 289 -23.33 -3.20 -19.02
N GLU A 290 -24.35 -2.41 -19.37
CA GLU A 290 -24.16 -1.11 -20.02
C GLU A 290 -23.38 -0.12 -19.13
N LYS A 291 -23.72 -0.02 -17.83
CA LYS A 291 -23.09 0.96 -16.93
C LYS A 291 -21.74 0.50 -16.39
N PHE A 292 -21.60 -0.78 -16.02
CA PHE A 292 -20.37 -1.33 -15.43
C PHE A 292 -19.42 -1.93 -16.48
N GLY A 293 -19.84 -2.11 -17.73
CA GLY A 293 -19.03 -2.72 -18.80
C GLY A 293 -18.75 -4.21 -18.60
N MET A 294 -19.41 -4.86 -17.64
CA MET A 294 -19.18 -6.27 -17.29
C MET A 294 -20.46 -6.91 -16.71
N PRO A 295 -20.61 -8.25 -16.75
CA PRO A 295 -21.75 -8.92 -16.12
C PRO A 295 -21.67 -8.86 -14.59
N LYS A 296 -22.83 -8.91 -13.91
CA LYS A 296 -22.94 -8.95 -12.42
C LYS A 296 -22.04 -10.02 -11.80
N SER A 297 -21.97 -11.20 -12.41
CA SER A 297 -21.15 -12.32 -11.95
C SER A 297 -19.64 -12.03 -11.97
N ALA A 298 -19.16 -11.18 -12.89
CA ALA A 298 -17.79 -10.72 -12.91
C ALA A 298 -17.57 -9.66 -11.82
N PHE A 299 -18.50 -8.70 -11.69
CA PHE A 299 -18.42 -7.64 -10.68
C PHE A 299 -18.31 -8.19 -9.25
N TYR A 300 -19.15 -9.16 -8.86
CA TYR A 300 -19.11 -9.72 -7.51
C TYR A 300 -17.87 -10.58 -7.21
N LYS A 301 -17.12 -10.99 -8.25
CA LYS A 301 -15.80 -11.63 -8.09
C LYS A 301 -14.67 -10.62 -7.85
N LEU A 302 -14.91 -9.34 -8.12
CA LEU A 302 -13.91 -8.30 -7.91
C LEU A 302 -13.64 -8.09 -6.42
N PRO A 303 -12.41 -7.67 -6.06
CA PRO A 303 -12.14 -7.18 -4.71
C PRO A 303 -13.09 -6.06 -4.30
N ARG A 304 -13.44 -6.00 -3.01
CA ARG A 304 -14.44 -5.05 -2.48
C ARG A 304 -14.10 -3.59 -2.75
N TRP A 305 -12.81 -3.21 -2.71
CA TRP A 305 -12.38 -1.85 -3.04
C TRP A 305 -12.69 -1.49 -4.49
N LYS A 306 -12.55 -2.44 -5.42
CA LYS A 306 -12.84 -2.23 -6.84
C LYS A 306 -14.34 -2.14 -7.10
N GLN A 307 -15.13 -3.00 -6.44
CA GLN A 307 -16.59 -2.89 -6.45
C GLN A 307 -17.04 -1.50 -6.00
N ASN A 308 -16.46 -1.00 -4.89
CA ASN A 308 -16.76 0.34 -4.40
C ASN A 308 -16.32 1.43 -5.38
N LYS A 309 -15.12 1.34 -5.97
CA LYS A 309 -14.64 2.30 -6.99
C LYS A 309 -15.61 2.41 -8.17
N LEU A 310 -16.03 1.28 -8.73
CA LEU A 310 -17.00 1.23 -9.84
C LEU A 310 -18.40 1.72 -9.42
N LYS A 311 -18.81 1.48 -8.18
CA LYS A 311 -20.06 2.03 -7.65
C LYS A 311 -19.98 3.54 -7.45
N MET A 312 -18.85 4.06 -6.97
CA MET A 312 -18.63 5.50 -6.80
C MET A 312 -18.61 6.23 -8.15
N SER A 313 -17.96 5.67 -9.18
CA SER A 313 -17.95 6.28 -10.52
C SER A 313 -19.34 6.36 -11.17
N LEU A 314 -20.29 5.56 -10.68
CA LEU A 314 -21.68 5.52 -11.14
C LEU A 314 -22.66 6.17 -10.13
N ASP A 315 -22.17 6.90 -9.13
CA ASP A 315 -22.99 7.49 -8.06
C ASP A 315 -23.91 6.48 -7.34
N LEU A 316 -23.49 5.21 -7.21
CA LEU A 316 -24.25 4.13 -6.57
C LEU A 316 -23.78 3.80 -5.14
N PHE A 317 -22.67 4.41 -4.68
CA PHE A 317 -22.12 4.23 -3.33
C PHE A 317 -22.49 5.40 -2.42
#